data_AF-A0A0S3SSL9-F1
#
_entry.id   AF-A0A0S3SSL9-F1
#
_cell.length_a   1.000
_cell.length_b   1.000
_cell.length_c   1.000
_cell.angle_alpha   90.00
_cell.angle_beta   90.00
_cell.angle_gamma   90.00
#
_symmetry.space_group_name_H-M   'P 1'
#
loop_
_entity.id
_entity.type
_entity.pdbx_description
1 polymer ?
#
loop_
_entity_poly.entity_id
_entity_poly.type
_entity_poly.pdbx_seq_one_letter_code
_entity_poly.pdbx_strand_id
1 'polypeptide(L)'
;MEHNRIFLSWFKSEVSKESRSSETLLWLANGLKFDVVCCTGYEINNCTFYTKTLDDKSTVQNSGVSLEAESLQFSTSKDQNPVVGSMRYYGRIEEIWEVNITLIQLWMM
;
A
#
# COMPACT_ATOMS: atom_id res chain seq x y z
N MET A 1 -14.88 11.55 7.38
CA MET A 1 -13.42 11.79 7.48
C MET A 1 -13.00 12.10 8.93
N GLU A 2 -13.74 12.92 9.69
CA GLU A 2 -13.40 13.22 11.10
C GLU A 2 -13.53 12.03 12.07
N HIS A 3 -14.44 11.09 11.81
CA HIS A 3 -14.64 9.90 12.64
C HIS A 3 -13.37 9.04 12.83
N ASN A 4 -12.60 8.81 11.76
CA ASN A 4 -11.35 8.04 11.84
C ASN A 4 -10.26 8.77 12.61
N ARG A 5 -10.30 10.11 12.65
CA ARG A 5 -9.31 10.94 13.33
C ARG A 5 -9.48 10.94 14.85
N ILE A 6 -10.72 10.80 15.31
CA ILE A 6 -11.09 10.81 16.74
C ILE A 6 -11.19 9.39 17.31
N PHE A 7 -11.47 8.39 16.47
CA PHE A 7 -11.63 7.01 16.91
C PHE A 7 -10.39 6.48 17.65
N LEU A 8 -9.19 6.69 17.12
CA LEU A 8 -7.96 6.16 17.74
C LEU A 8 -7.69 6.79 19.11
N SER A 9 -7.93 8.10 19.26
CA SER A 9 -7.72 8.79 20.54
C SER A 9 -8.79 8.43 21.57
N TRP A 10 -10.05 8.29 21.15
CA TRP A 10 -11.13 7.77 22.00
C TRP A 10 -10.86 6.33 22.43
N PHE A 11 -10.53 5.44 21.49
CA PHE A 11 -10.27 4.03 21.75
C PHE A 11 -9.09 3.84 22.70
N LYS A 12 -8.01 4.62 22.52
CA LYS A 12 -6.88 4.64 23.45
C LYS A 12 -7.27 5.09 24.85
N SER A 13 -8.10 6.13 24.95
CA SER A 13 -8.63 6.63 26.23
C SER A 13 -9.50 5.58 26.91
N GLU A 14 -10.33 4.87 26.15
CA GLU A 14 -11.24 3.86 26.68
C GLU A 14 -10.49 2.64 27.22
N VAL A 15 -9.54 2.10 26.46
CA VAL A 15 -8.70 0.95 26.90
C VAL A 15 -7.83 1.31 28.12
N SER A 16 -7.43 2.58 28.25
CA SER A 16 -6.60 3.05 29.37
C SER A 16 -7.37 3.20 30.69
N LYS A 17 -8.71 3.27 30.65
CA LYS A 17 -9.55 3.34 31.87
C LYS A 17 -9.67 1.99 32.56
N GLU A 18 -9.48 0.90 31.82
CA GLU A 18 -9.65 -0.45 32.32
C GLU A 18 -8.30 -1.01 32.81
N SER A 19 -8.20 -1.29 34.11
CA SER A 19 -6.94 -1.69 34.77
C SER A 19 -6.48 -3.10 34.41
N ARG A 20 -7.34 -3.90 33.77
CA ARG A 20 -7.07 -5.28 33.33
C ARG A 20 -7.38 -5.46 31.84
N SER A 21 -7.07 -4.46 31.03
CA SER A 21 -7.12 -4.59 29.57
C SER A 21 -6.20 -5.71 29.09
N SER A 22 -6.67 -6.49 28.12
CA SER A 22 -5.83 -7.51 27.49
C SER A 22 -4.68 -6.85 26.73
N GLU A 23 -3.56 -7.56 26.61
CA GLU A 23 -2.40 -7.09 25.86
C GLU A 23 -2.77 -6.76 24.41
N THR A 24 -3.64 -7.55 23.79
CA THR A 24 -4.21 -7.29 22.45
C THR A 24 -4.93 -5.93 22.38
N LEU A 25 -5.74 -5.59 23.38
CA LEU A 25 -6.45 -4.30 23.40
C LEU A 25 -5.49 -3.13 23.56
N LEU A 26 -4.44 -3.29 24.39
CA LEU A 26 -3.39 -2.27 24.55
C LEU A 26 -2.60 -2.05 23.24
N TRP A 27 -2.33 -3.11 22.47
CA TRP A 27 -1.65 -3.00 21.19
C TRP A 27 -2.52 -2.29 20.15
N LEU A 28 -3.79 -2.68 20.03
CA LEU A 28 -4.73 -2.01 19.12
C LEU A 28 -4.93 -0.53 19.51
N ALA A 29 -4.98 -0.22 20.80
CA ALA A 29 -5.14 1.13 21.33
C ALA A 29 -3.94 2.04 21.07
N ASN A 30 -2.73 1.47 21.03
CA ASN A 30 -1.52 2.22 20.68
C ASN A 30 -1.41 2.53 19.19
N GLY A 31 -2.24 1.89 18.36
CA GLY A 31 -2.33 2.15 16.94
C GLY A 31 -1.21 1.51 16.14
N LEU A 32 -1.43 1.47 14.83
CA LEU A 32 -0.42 1.10 13.85
C LEU A 32 0.69 2.15 13.84
N LYS A 33 1.92 1.73 14.14
CA LYS A 33 3.08 2.55 13.82
C LYS A 33 3.34 2.42 12.33
N PHE A 34 2.97 3.45 11.57
CA PHE A 34 3.28 3.54 10.15
C PHE A 34 4.64 4.18 9.98
N ASP A 35 5.70 3.39 10.06
CA ASP A 35 7.01 3.85 9.58
C ASP A 35 7.03 3.64 8.06
N VAL A 36 7.22 4.73 7.33
CA VAL A 36 7.31 4.71 5.86
C VAL A 36 8.74 5.06 5.47
N VAL A 37 9.41 4.14 4.77
CA VAL A 37 10.75 4.35 4.22
C VAL A 37 10.64 4.61 2.72
N CYS A 38 11.30 5.66 2.24
CA CYS A 38 11.40 5.95 0.80
C CYS A 38 12.69 5.34 0.25
N CYS A 39 12.58 4.53 -0.78
CA CYS A 39 13.73 3.87 -1.42
C CYS A 39 13.87 4.34 -2.87
N THR A 40 15.11 4.47 -3.34
CA THR A 40 15.40 4.75 -4.76
C THR A 40 15.53 3.48 -5.60
N GLY A 41 15.78 2.34 -4.94
CA GLY A 41 15.72 1.02 -5.53
C GLY A 41 15.22 -0.02 -4.53
N TYR A 42 14.59 -1.07 -5.04
CA TYR A 42 14.04 -2.15 -4.23
C TYR A 42 14.18 -3.49 -4.95
N GLU A 43 14.52 -4.53 -4.21
CA GLU A 43 14.63 -5.88 -4.74
C GLU A 43 13.48 -6.74 -4.22
N ILE A 44 12.74 -7.38 -5.13
CA ILE A 44 11.71 -8.35 -4.81
C ILE A 44 11.79 -9.51 -5.78
N ASN A 45 11.77 -10.76 -5.28
CA ASN A 45 11.85 -11.97 -6.09
C ASN A 45 13.04 -11.99 -7.07
N ASN A 46 14.22 -11.53 -6.63
CA ASN A 46 15.44 -11.37 -7.44
C ASN A 46 15.31 -10.38 -8.62
N CYS A 47 14.25 -9.58 -8.64
CA CYS A 47 14.10 -8.47 -9.57
C CYS A 47 14.38 -7.15 -8.85
N THR A 48 15.33 -6.39 -9.36
CA THR A 48 15.64 -5.05 -8.85
C THR A 48 14.85 -4.00 -9.62
N PHE A 49 14.12 -3.16 -8.91
CA PHE A 49 13.34 -2.05 -9.44
C PHE A 49 13.95 -0.73 -8.99
N TYR A 50 13.95 0.26 -9.88
CA TYR A 50 14.47 1.60 -9.59
C TYR A 50 13.39 2.66 -9.74
N THR A 51 13.49 3.73 -8.94
CA THR A 51 12.79 4.97 -9.26
C THR A 51 13.36 5.55 -10.54
N LYS A 52 12.54 6.26 -11.30
CA LYS A 52 12.92 6.95 -12.53
C LYS A 52 14.17 7.81 -12.36
N THR A 53 14.27 8.50 -11.23
CA THR A 53 15.41 9.37 -10.93
C THR A 53 16.73 8.60 -10.82
N LEU A 54 16.70 7.37 -10.28
CA LEU A 54 17.87 6.49 -10.23
C LEU A 54 18.12 5.87 -11.61
N ASP A 55 17.06 5.41 -12.28
CA ASP A 55 17.11 4.77 -13.59
C ASP A 55 17.68 5.69 -14.68
N ASP A 56 17.30 6.97 -14.69
CA ASP A 56 17.82 7.97 -15.63
C ASP A 56 19.33 8.24 -15.48
N LYS A 57 19.92 7.83 -14.35
CA LYS A 57 21.38 7.89 -14.09
C LYS A 57 22.06 6.53 -14.24
N SER A 58 21.29 5.49 -14.49
CA SER A 58 21.76 4.11 -14.58
C SER A 58 22.10 3.73 -16.02
N THR A 59 22.87 2.65 -16.19
CA THR A 59 23.07 2.00 -17.49
C THR A 59 22.02 0.93 -17.80
N VAL A 60 21.14 0.63 -16.83
CA VAL A 60 20.02 -0.32 -16.96
C VAL A 60 18.68 0.41 -16.96
N GLN A 61 17.60 -0.29 -17.31
CA GLN A 61 16.23 0.25 -17.41
C GLN A 61 15.26 -0.52 -16.50
N ASN A 62 15.39 -0.31 -15.20
CA ASN A 62 14.68 -1.05 -14.15
C ASN A 62 13.51 -0.28 -13.52
N SER A 63 13.12 0.86 -14.09
CA SER A 63 11.98 1.64 -13.61
C SER A 63 10.65 1.34 -14.31
N GLY A 64 10.67 0.56 -15.39
CA GLY A 64 9.46 0.20 -16.13
C GLY A 64 8.60 -0.82 -15.38
N VAL A 65 7.29 -0.62 -15.38
CA VAL A 65 6.31 -1.55 -14.81
C VAL A 65 5.12 -1.75 -15.75
N SER A 66 4.49 -2.92 -15.63
CA SER A 66 3.23 -3.21 -16.32
C SER A 66 2.19 -3.74 -15.35
N LEU A 67 0.94 -3.32 -15.51
CA LEU A 67 -0.21 -3.82 -14.76
C LEU A 67 -1.21 -4.42 -15.74
N GLU A 68 -1.52 -5.70 -15.57
CA GLU A 68 -2.66 -6.31 -16.23
C GLU A 68 -3.88 -6.14 -15.34
N ALA A 69 -4.88 -5.41 -15.84
CA ALA A 69 -6.09 -5.09 -15.09
C ALA A 69 -7.32 -5.40 -15.94
N GLU A 70 -8.34 -5.94 -15.29
CA GLU A 70 -9.67 -6.04 -15.89
C GLU A 70 -10.30 -4.65 -15.93
N SER A 71 -10.73 -4.24 -17.11
CA SER A 71 -11.40 -2.96 -17.31
C SER A 71 -12.61 -3.10 -18.22
N LEU A 72 -13.56 -2.17 -18.09
CA LEU A 72 -14.66 -2.04 -19.02
C LEU A 72 -14.13 -1.49 -20.34
N GLN A 73 -14.27 -2.27 -21.39
CA GLN A 73 -13.86 -1.93 -22.75
C GLN A 73 -15.09 -1.49 -23.54
N PHE A 74 -14.99 -0.31 -24.13
CA PHE A 74 -16.03 0.28 -24.96
C PHE A 74 -15.56 0.27 -26.41
N SER A 75 -16.38 -0.25 -27.32
CA SER A 75 -16.02 -0.26 -28.75
C SER A 75 -16.05 1.15 -29.34
N THR A 76 -16.87 2.03 -28.77
CA THR A 76 -17.00 3.44 -29.16
C THR A 76 -17.41 4.30 -27.96
N SER A 77 -17.29 5.63 -28.06
CA SER A 77 -17.76 6.56 -27.03
C SER A 77 -19.29 6.56 -26.79
N LYS A 78 -20.07 5.94 -27.68
CA LYS A 78 -21.53 5.78 -27.57
C LYS A 78 -21.96 4.36 -27.19
N ASP A 79 -21.00 3.49 -26.90
CA ASP A 79 -21.27 2.10 -26.56
C ASP A 79 -22.00 2.03 -25.21
N GLN A 80 -23.16 1.39 -25.21
CA GLN A 80 -23.97 1.16 -24.01
C GLN A 80 -23.77 -0.22 -23.40
N ASN A 81 -23.01 -1.09 -24.07
CA ASN A 81 -22.78 -2.47 -23.65
C ASN A 81 -21.27 -2.75 -23.54
N PRO A 82 -20.56 -2.11 -22.58
CA PRO A 82 -19.15 -2.39 -22.38
C PRO A 82 -18.93 -3.85 -21.98
N VAL A 83 -17.85 -4.42 -22.48
CA VAL A 83 -17.42 -5.78 -22.14
C VAL A 83 -16.25 -5.69 -21.17
N VAL A 84 -16.23 -6.55 -20.14
CA VAL A 84 -15.07 -6.68 -19.26
C VAL A 84 -13.98 -7.43 -20.01
N GLY A 85 -12.81 -6.82 -20.11
CA GLY A 85 -11.64 -7.44 -20.74
C GLY A 85 -10.36 -7.14 -19.98
N SER A 86 -9.37 -8.02 -20.13
CA SER A 86 -8.03 -7.77 -19.60
C SER A 86 -7.29 -6.78 -20.50
N MET A 87 -6.68 -5.75 -19.90
CA MET A 87 -5.84 -4.78 -20.59
C MET A 87 -4.53 -4.57 -19.82
N ARG A 88 -3.42 -4.45 -20.56
CA ARG A 88 -2.11 -4.15 -19.99
C ARG A 88 -1.81 -2.66 -20.06
N TYR A 89 -1.55 -2.07 -18.90
CA TYR A 89 -1.09 -0.70 -18.72
C TYR A 89 0.41 -0.70 -18.44
N TYR A 90 1.08 0.38 -18.83
CA TYR A 90 2.52 0.55 -18.64
C TYR A 90 2.78 1.86 -17.92
N GLY A 91 3.79 1.86 -17.06
CA GLY A 91 4.18 3.03 -16.28
C GLY A 91 5.65 3.00 -15.91
N ARG A 92 6.07 4.06 -15.22
CA ARG A 92 7.40 4.21 -14.67
C ARG A 92 7.30 4.45 -13.17
N ILE A 93 8.15 3.80 -12.39
CA ILE A 93 8.20 3.97 -10.94
C ILE A 93 8.76 5.35 -10.64
N GLU A 94 7.96 6.25 -10.08
CA GLU A 94 8.45 7.56 -9.64
C GLU A 94 8.97 7.48 -8.20
N GLU A 95 8.29 6.75 -7.33
CA GLU A 95 8.61 6.61 -5.90
C GLU A 95 8.39 5.17 -5.43
N ILE A 96 9.22 4.71 -4.50
CA ILE A 96 9.05 3.42 -3.81
C ILE A 96 8.92 3.71 -2.32
N TRP A 97 7.82 3.23 -1.74
CA TRP A 97 7.48 3.40 -0.33
C TRP A 97 7.39 2.02 0.32
N GLU A 98 8.25 1.75 1.30
CA GLU A 98 8.16 0.56 2.15
C GLU A 98 7.42 0.94 3.43
N VAL A 99 6.21 0.38 3.58
CA VAL A 99 5.38 0.62 4.75
C VAL A 99 5.57 -0.55 5.71
N ASN A 100 6.21 -0.30 6.85
CA ASN A 100 6.24 -1.28 7.92
C ASN A 100 4.94 -1.17 8.70
N ILE A 101 4.01 -2.10 8.46
CA ILE A 101 2.76 -2.22 9.20
C ILE A 101 3.02 -3.20 10.34
N THR A 102 3.53 -2.72 11.47
CA THR A 102 3.73 -3.55 12.66
C THR A 102 2.39 -3.78 13.39
N LEU A 103 1.57 -4.67 12.86
CA LEU A 103 0.43 -5.30 13.54
C LEU A 103 0.03 -6.51 12.70
N ILE A 104 0.78 -7.61 12.80
CA ILE A 104 0.39 -9.01 12.57
C ILE A 104 1.64 -9.84 12.92
N GLN A 105 1.84 -10.07 14.22
CA GLN A 105 2.53 -11.30 14.70
C GLN A 105 1.48 -12.31 15.21
N LEU A 106 0.20 -12.01 14.99
CA LEU A 106 -0.97 -12.76 15.48
C LEU A 106 -1.78 -13.47 14.37
N TRP A 107 -1.28 -13.56 13.13
CA TRP A 107 -1.90 -14.40 12.08
C TRP A 107 -0.98 -15.52 11.59
N MET A 108 0.02 -15.89 12.39
CA MET A 108 0.70 -17.18 12.30
C MET A 108 0.77 -17.82 13.70
N MET A 109 -0.38 -18.06 14.32
CA MET A 109 -0.56 -19.09 15.34
C MET A 109 -2.01 -19.54 15.40
#